data_AF-A0A5N4DJP1-F1
#
_entry.id   AF-A0A5N4DJP1-F1
#
_cell.length_a   1.000
_cell.length_b   1.000
_cell.length_c   1.000
_cell.angle_alpha   90.00
_cell.angle_beta   90.00
_cell.angle_gamma   90.00
#
_symmetry.space_group_name_H-M   'P 1'
#
loop_
_entity.id
_entity.type
_entity.pdbx_description
1 polymer ?
#
loop_
_entity_poly.entity_id
_entity_poly.type
_entity_poly.pdbx_seq_one_letter_code
_entity_poly.pdbx_strand_id
1 'polypeptide(L)'
;LSGAGKTTISFALEEYLVSHAIPCYSLDGDNVRHGLNKNLGFSPWDREENIRRIAEVAKLFADAGLVCITSFISPFTKDRENARKIHESAGLPFFEIFVDAPLNICESRDVKGLYRRARAGEIKGFTGIDSDYEKPETPELVLKTNLSSVSDCVQQVVELLQEQFLFQIVTKSASFQNIVPHTIIKGIHELFVPENKLDQVRAEAEALPSLSITKLDLQWVQVLSEGWATPLKGFMREKEYLQVVHFGTLLDGMGFSVCFLFFIIKEKKIHLKK
;
A
#
# COMPACT_ATOMS: atom_id res chain seq x y z
N LEU A 1 4.13 18.23 -10.61
CA LEU A 1 4.95 19.47 -10.72
C LEU A 1 6.16 19.46 -9.77
N SER A 2 7.13 20.37 -9.94
CA SER A 2 8.16 20.65 -8.91
C SER A 2 7.49 21.24 -7.67
N GLY A 3 7.97 20.96 -6.45
CA GLY A 3 7.35 21.49 -5.21
C GLY A 3 5.98 20.89 -4.83
N ALA A 4 5.44 19.96 -5.63
CA ALA A 4 4.16 19.31 -5.35
C ALA A 4 4.21 18.33 -4.15
N GLY A 5 5.40 17.91 -3.70
CA GLY A 5 5.56 17.04 -2.51
C GLY A 5 6.07 15.63 -2.78
N LYS A 6 6.45 15.28 -4.01
CA LYS A 6 6.92 13.92 -4.39
C LYS A 6 8.02 13.37 -3.47
N THR A 7 9.12 14.10 -3.28
CA THR A 7 10.23 13.68 -2.41
C THR A 7 9.78 13.51 -0.95
N THR A 8 8.92 14.42 -0.44
CA THR A 8 8.39 14.33 0.93
C THR A 8 7.53 13.08 1.13
N ILE A 9 6.62 12.80 0.21
CA ILE A 9 5.78 11.59 0.27
C ILE A 9 6.64 10.33 0.09
N SER A 10 7.62 10.36 -0.80
CA SER A 10 8.52 9.23 -1.05
C SER A 10 9.30 8.83 0.20
N PHE A 11 9.89 9.80 0.91
CA PHE A 11 10.63 9.52 2.15
C PHE A 11 9.72 9.07 3.28
N ALA A 12 8.55 9.68 3.45
CA ALA A 12 7.62 9.28 4.50
C ALA A 12 7.04 7.87 4.23
N LEU A 13 6.81 7.52 2.96
CA LEU A 13 6.41 6.17 2.56
C LEU A 13 7.54 5.16 2.76
N GLU A 14 8.78 5.50 2.41
CA GLU A 14 9.96 4.67 2.65
C GLU A 14 10.14 4.39 4.15
N GLU A 15 10.06 5.41 5.01
CA GLU A 15 10.10 5.26 6.47
C GLU A 15 8.98 4.35 6.98
N TYR A 16 7.76 4.52 6.45
CA TYR A 16 6.63 3.65 6.78
C TYR A 16 6.93 2.20 6.39
N LEU A 17 7.37 1.93 5.16
CA LEU A 17 7.62 0.55 4.71
C LEU A 17 8.77 -0.10 5.48
N VAL A 18 9.86 0.62 5.74
CA VAL A 18 11.01 0.13 6.52
C VAL A 18 10.61 -0.18 7.97
N SER A 19 9.85 0.71 8.63
CA SER A 19 9.38 0.47 10.00
C SER A 19 8.43 -0.73 10.12
N HIS A 20 7.87 -1.16 9.00
CA HIS A 20 7.01 -2.33 8.86
C HIS A 20 7.70 -3.55 8.25
N ALA A 21 9.04 -3.55 8.22
CA ALA A 21 9.89 -4.63 7.71
C ALA A 21 9.65 -4.99 6.24
N ILE A 22 9.26 -4.00 5.43
CA ILE A 22 9.07 -4.14 3.98
C ILE A 22 10.27 -3.51 3.28
N PRO A 23 11.11 -4.31 2.60
CA PRO A 23 12.25 -3.80 1.85
C PRO A 23 11.78 -2.88 0.72
N CYS A 24 12.30 -1.66 0.70
CA CYS A 24 11.97 -0.67 -0.31
C CYS A 24 13.21 0.17 -0.64
N TYR A 25 13.16 0.87 -1.78
CA TYR A 25 14.21 1.78 -2.20
C TYR A 25 13.65 2.96 -2.99
N SER A 26 14.02 4.17 -2.58
CA SER A 26 13.64 5.42 -3.25
C SER A 26 14.63 5.85 -4.33
N LEU A 27 14.15 5.94 -5.58
CA LEU A 27 14.82 6.60 -6.69
C LEU A 27 14.33 8.05 -6.79
N ASP A 28 15.20 9.00 -6.44
CA ASP A 28 14.97 10.44 -6.62
C ASP A 28 15.97 11.03 -7.63
N GLY A 29 15.62 12.19 -8.19
CA GLY A 29 16.49 13.04 -8.99
C GLY A 29 17.82 13.32 -8.31
N ASP A 30 17.87 13.48 -7.00
CA ASP A 30 19.15 13.76 -6.31
C ASP A 30 20.09 12.53 -6.35
N ASN A 31 19.57 11.30 -6.28
CA ASN A 31 20.38 10.06 -6.33
C ASN A 31 20.75 9.66 -7.77
N VAL A 32 19.79 9.69 -8.68
CA VAL A 32 19.97 9.16 -10.04
C VAL A 32 20.70 10.15 -10.94
N ARG A 33 20.48 11.46 -10.76
CA ARG A 33 21.03 12.49 -11.66
C ARG A 33 22.52 12.72 -11.49
N HIS A 34 23.09 12.47 -10.32
CA HIS A 34 24.53 12.58 -10.10
C HIS A 34 25.29 11.26 -10.37
N GLY A 35 24.57 10.13 -10.46
CA GLY A 35 25.12 8.81 -10.75
C GLY A 35 24.81 8.35 -12.18
N LEU A 36 23.78 7.51 -12.30
CA LEU A 36 23.41 6.82 -13.54
C LEU A 36 23.10 7.78 -14.71
N ASN A 37 22.46 8.91 -14.41
CA ASN A 37 21.98 9.87 -15.41
C ASN A 37 22.81 11.16 -15.47
N LYS A 38 24.05 11.14 -14.94
CA LYS A 38 24.94 12.32 -14.94
C LYS A 38 25.33 12.84 -16.32
N ASN A 39 25.21 11.99 -17.34
CA ASN A 39 25.51 12.34 -18.73
C ASN A 39 24.31 12.93 -19.48
N LEU A 40 23.12 13.00 -18.85
CA LEU A 40 21.91 13.53 -19.47
C LEU A 40 21.72 15.00 -19.11
N GLY A 41 21.46 15.82 -20.13
CA GLY A 41 21.18 17.23 -19.99
C GLY A 41 19.72 17.52 -19.66
N PHE A 42 19.17 18.56 -20.29
CA PHE A 42 17.78 18.99 -20.13
C PHE A 42 17.02 19.03 -21.45
N SER A 43 17.59 18.52 -22.54
CA SER A 43 16.92 18.43 -23.82
C SER A 43 15.69 17.50 -23.73
N PRO A 44 14.68 17.63 -24.61
CA PRO A 44 13.53 16.73 -24.60
C PRO A 44 13.94 15.25 -24.67
N TRP A 45 14.92 14.92 -25.52
CA TRP A 45 15.45 13.57 -25.65
C TRP A 45 16.15 13.10 -24.37
N ASP A 46 16.97 13.94 -23.73
CA ASP A 46 17.62 13.59 -22.45
C ASP A 46 16.60 13.33 -21.35
N ARG A 47 15.46 14.03 -21.36
CA ARG A 47 14.37 13.84 -20.38
C ARG A 47 13.65 12.52 -20.60
N GLU A 48 13.34 12.19 -21.85
CA GLU A 48 12.77 10.89 -22.24
C GLU A 48 13.71 9.75 -21.82
N GLU A 49 14.99 9.84 -22.17
CA GLU A 49 15.99 8.83 -21.81
C GLU A 49 16.20 8.74 -20.29
N ASN A 50 16.12 9.86 -19.57
CA ASN A 50 16.20 9.88 -18.11
C ASN A 50 15.07 9.04 -17.51
N ILE A 51 13.82 9.26 -17.91
CA ILE A 51 12.66 8.50 -17.41
C ILE A 51 12.73 7.03 -17.85
N ARG A 52 13.15 6.75 -19.09
CA ARG A 52 13.32 5.38 -19.58
C ARG A 52 14.33 4.59 -18.73
N ARG A 53 15.50 5.16 -18.43
CA ARG A 53 16.51 4.51 -17.56
C ARG A 53 15.99 4.26 -16.15
N ILE A 54 15.27 5.23 -15.58
CA ILE A 54 14.66 5.09 -14.26
C ILE A 54 13.63 3.96 -14.25
N ALA A 55 12.80 3.86 -15.28
CA ALA A 55 11.79 2.80 -15.39
C ALA A 55 12.44 1.41 -15.44
N GLU A 56 13.52 1.23 -16.20
CA GLU A 56 14.27 -0.04 -16.26
C GLU A 56 14.92 -0.39 -14.91
N VAL A 57 15.49 0.59 -14.21
CA VAL A 57 16.06 0.36 -12.87
C VAL A 57 14.97 0.05 -11.85
N ALA A 58 13.84 0.75 -11.89
CA ALA A 58 12.71 0.49 -11.02
C ALA A 58 12.16 -0.93 -11.21
N LYS A 59 12.08 -1.39 -12.46
CA LYS A 59 11.75 -2.78 -12.79
C LYS A 59 12.71 -3.76 -12.14
N LEU A 60 14.03 -3.53 -12.21
CA LEU A 60 15.01 -4.43 -11.58
C LEU A 60 14.85 -4.51 -10.06
N PHE A 61 14.53 -3.38 -9.40
CA PHE A 61 14.24 -3.40 -7.96
C PHE A 61 12.94 -4.15 -7.64
N ALA A 62 11.89 -3.96 -8.44
CA ALA A 62 10.63 -4.68 -8.29
C ALA A 62 10.79 -6.19 -8.52
N ASP A 63 11.55 -6.59 -9.55
CA ASP A 63 11.90 -7.98 -9.86
C ASP A 63 12.73 -8.63 -8.74
N ALA A 64 13.59 -7.85 -8.08
CA ALA A 64 14.34 -8.28 -6.90
C ALA A 64 13.49 -8.40 -5.62
N GLY A 65 12.18 -8.09 -5.69
CA GLY A 65 11.25 -8.21 -4.57
C GLY A 65 11.19 -6.99 -3.64
N LEU A 66 11.72 -5.84 -4.05
CA LEU A 66 11.63 -4.59 -3.29
C LEU A 66 10.49 -3.71 -3.79
N VAL A 67 9.94 -2.90 -2.90
CA VAL A 67 9.10 -1.76 -3.32
C VAL A 67 10.01 -0.65 -3.84
N CYS A 68 10.02 -0.44 -5.16
CA CYS A 68 10.71 0.70 -5.75
C CYS A 68 9.80 1.92 -5.79
N ILE A 69 10.22 3.01 -5.14
CA ILE A 69 9.49 4.28 -5.13
C ILE A 69 10.24 5.24 -6.06
N THR A 70 9.56 5.84 -7.04
CA THR A 70 10.20 6.79 -7.97
C THR A 70 9.60 8.19 -7.79
N SER A 71 10.44 9.20 -7.53
CA SER A 71 10.00 10.55 -7.13
C SER A 71 10.32 11.64 -8.16
N PHE A 72 10.32 11.30 -9.44
CA PHE A 72 10.70 12.20 -10.54
C PHE A 72 9.56 13.10 -11.03
N ILE A 73 9.92 14.17 -11.72
CA ILE A 73 8.98 14.90 -12.57
C ILE A 73 8.94 14.15 -13.91
N SER A 74 7.85 13.41 -14.15
CA SER A 74 7.54 12.70 -15.39
C SER A 74 6.39 13.40 -16.11
N PRO A 75 6.66 14.49 -16.87
CA PRO A 75 5.60 15.39 -17.35
C PRO A 75 4.77 14.81 -18.50
N PHE A 76 5.35 13.92 -19.32
CA PHE A 76 4.71 13.41 -20.52
C PHE A 76 4.06 12.06 -20.27
N THR A 77 2.83 11.92 -20.77
CA THR A 77 2.01 10.71 -20.66
C THR A 77 2.68 9.53 -21.35
N LYS A 78 3.28 9.77 -22.52
CA LYS A 78 4.04 8.77 -23.28
C LYS A 78 5.11 8.08 -22.42
N ASP A 79 5.85 8.85 -21.63
CA ASP A 79 6.98 8.33 -20.85
C ASP A 79 6.48 7.51 -19.64
N ARG A 80 5.40 7.97 -18.99
CA ARG A 80 4.76 7.25 -17.87
C ARG A 80 4.13 5.95 -18.35
N GLU A 81 3.45 5.98 -19.49
CA GLU A 81 2.85 4.80 -20.11
C GLU A 81 3.91 3.78 -20.55
N ASN A 82 5.05 4.24 -21.06
CA ASN A 82 6.17 3.35 -21.36
C ASN A 82 6.73 2.70 -20.09
N ALA A 83 6.87 3.46 -19.00
CA ALA A 83 7.31 2.92 -17.72
C ALA A 83 6.36 1.85 -17.18
N ARG A 84 5.04 2.09 -17.28
CA ARG A 84 3.99 1.11 -16.96
C ARG A 84 4.12 -0.17 -17.78
N LYS A 85 4.20 -0.05 -19.11
CA LYS A 85 4.38 -1.20 -20.02
C LYS A 85 5.61 -2.04 -19.73
N ILE A 86 6.73 -1.41 -19.35
CA ILE A 86 7.96 -2.12 -18.97
C ILE A 86 7.74 -3.05 -17.76
N HIS A 87 6.92 -2.62 -16.79
CA HIS A 87 6.60 -3.43 -15.61
C HIS A 87 5.53 -4.48 -15.92
N GLU A 88 4.44 -4.09 -16.57
CA GLU A 88 3.34 -5.00 -16.93
C GLU A 88 3.80 -6.15 -17.83
N SER A 89 4.67 -5.87 -18.81
CA SER A 89 5.24 -6.91 -19.69
C SER A 89 6.13 -7.92 -18.95
N ALA A 90 6.67 -7.52 -17.79
CA ALA A 90 7.40 -8.41 -16.88
C ALA A 90 6.48 -9.06 -15.82
N GLY A 91 5.18 -8.79 -15.87
CA GLY A 91 4.21 -9.25 -14.87
C GLY A 91 4.32 -8.53 -13.52
N LEU A 92 5.04 -7.42 -13.44
CA LEU A 92 5.25 -6.68 -12.20
C LEU A 92 4.18 -5.61 -12.00
N PRO A 93 3.63 -5.45 -10.78
CA PRO A 93 2.71 -4.36 -10.48
C PRO A 93 3.34 -2.98 -10.70
N PHE A 94 2.54 -2.04 -11.19
CA PHE A 94 2.94 -0.64 -11.36
C PHE A 94 1.80 0.28 -10.89
N PHE A 95 2.13 1.24 -10.04
CA PHE A 95 1.18 2.19 -9.47
C PHE A 95 1.60 3.63 -9.82
N GLU A 96 0.82 4.29 -10.65
CA GLU A 96 0.98 5.70 -10.99
C GLU A 96 0.25 6.57 -9.96
N ILE A 97 1.03 7.18 -9.07
CA ILE A 97 0.50 8.08 -8.04
C ILE A 97 0.67 9.53 -8.50
N PHE A 98 -0.43 10.18 -8.82
CA PHE A 98 -0.42 11.58 -9.22
C PHE A 98 -0.39 12.50 -8.00
N VAL A 99 0.80 13.04 -7.69
CA VAL A 99 0.98 14.08 -6.66
C VAL A 99 0.53 15.43 -7.21
N ASP A 100 -0.72 15.78 -6.96
CA ASP A 100 -1.41 16.95 -7.51
C ASP A 100 -1.43 18.11 -6.53
N ALA A 101 -0.77 19.19 -6.92
CA ALA A 101 -0.84 20.48 -6.28
C ALA A 101 -0.91 21.56 -7.36
N PRO A 102 -1.78 22.57 -7.20
CA PRO A 102 -1.85 23.70 -8.13
C PRO A 102 -0.49 24.38 -8.33
N LEU A 103 -0.23 24.87 -9.55
CA LEU A 103 1.03 25.51 -9.91
C LEU A 103 1.36 26.71 -9.00
N ASN A 104 0.39 27.56 -8.70
CA ASN A 104 0.57 28.71 -7.82
C ASN A 104 1.02 28.32 -6.39
N ILE A 105 0.52 27.19 -5.87
CA ILE A 105 0.95 26.63 -4.58
C ILE A 105 2.38 26.06 -4.67
N CYS A 106 2.70 25.41 -5.79
CA CYS A 106 4.05 24.92 -6.04
C CYS A 106 5.08 26.07 -6.15
N GLU A 107 4.71 27.14 -6.87
CA GLU A 107 5.47 28.38 -6.99
C GLU A 107 5.63 29.09 -5.64
N SER A 108 4.59 29.14 -4.80
CA SER A 108 4.70 29.77 -3.47
C SER A 108 5.61 28.98 -2.52
N ARG A 109 5.70 27.66 -2.68
CA ARG A 109 6.59 26.81 -1.87
C ARG A 109 8.06 26.99 -2.24
N ASP A 110 8.36 27.18 -3.53
CA ASP A 110 9.68 27.31 -4.17
C ASP A 110 10.87 26.68 -3.39
N VAL A 111 10.72 25.42 -2.98
CA VAL A 111 11.58 24.78 -1.97
C VAL A 111 13.06 24.82 -2.34
N LYS A 112 13.38 24.72 -3.63
CA LYS A 112 14.74 24.70 -4.19
C LYS A 112 15.10 26.02 -4.92
N GLY A 113 14.27 27.05 -4.85
CA GLY A 113 14.47 28.32 -5.58
C GLY A 113 14.38 28.20 -7.11
N LEU A 114 13.83 27.10 -7.62
CA LEU A 114 13.81 26.77 -9.05
C LEU A 114 12.78 27.58 -9.81
N TYR A 115 11.64 27.90 -9.19
CA TYR A 115 10.59 28.69 -9.83
C TYR A 115 11.04 30.14 -10.03
N ARG A 116 11.69 30.74 -9.04
CA ARG A 116 12.29 32.09 -9.18
C ARG A 116 13.30 32.14 -10.32
N ARG A 117 14.18 31.15 -10.41
CA ARG A 117 15.21 31.07 -11.46
C ARG A 117 14.63 30.81 -12.85
N ALA A 118 13.58 30.00 -12.95
CA ALA A 118 12.85 29.80 -14.19
C ALA A 118 12.17 31.10 -14.66
N ARG A 119 11.49 31.83 -13.76
CA ARG A 119 10.87 33.14 -14.07
C ARG A 119 11.90 34.20 -14.47
N ALA A 120 13.13 34.12 -13.95
CA ALA A 120 14.26 34.96 -14.35
C ALA A 120 14.91 34.56 -15.69
N GLY A 121 14.47 33.46 -16.32
CA GLY A 121 15.00 32.96 -17.59
C GLY A 121 16.33 32.19 -17.48
N GLU A 122 16.81 31.92 -16.26
CA GLU A 122 18.04 31.16 -16.02
C GLU A 122 17.89 29.67 -16.29
N ILE A 123 16.67 29.13 -16.14
CA ILE A 123 16.33 27.72 -16.37
C ILE A 123 15.29 27.65 -17.49
N LYS A 124 15.69 27.17 -18.67
CA LYS A 124 14.80 26.99 -19.81
C LYS A 124 14.05 25.66 -19.76
N GLY A 125 12.81 25.66 -20.26
CA GLY A 125 12.00 24.45 -20.40
C GLY A 125 11.56 23.87 -19.04
N PHE A 126 11.36 24.71 -18.03
CA PHE A 126 10.94 24.25 -16.72
C PHE A 126 9.46 23.83 -16.73
N THR A 127 9.18 22.60 -16.32
CA THR A 127 7.82 22.03 -16.31
C THR A 127 6.86 22.85 -15.46
N GLY A 128 5.76 23.31 -16.06
CA GLY A 128 4.76 24.19 -15.47
C GLY A 128 4.98 25.68 -15.72
N ILE A 129 6.09 26.08 -16.35
CA ILE A 129 6.36 27.47 -16.74
C ILE A 129 6.55 27.56 -18.26
N ASP A 130 7.61 26.93 -18.78
CA ASP A 130 8.00 26.96 -20.20
C ASP A 130 7.86 25.59 -20.89
N SER A 131 7.33 24.59 -20.18
CA SER A 131 7.10 23.22 -20.66
C SER A 131 5.85 22.69 -20.02
N ASP A 132 5.04 21.96 -20.79
CA ASP A 132 3.77 21.42 -20.31
C ASP A 132 3.95 20.29 -19.29
N TYR A 133 2.91 20.08 -18.50
CA TYR A 133 2.73 18.91 -17.65
C TYR A 133 1.39 18.27 -18.02
N GLU A 134 1.46 17.09 -18.63
CA GLU A 134 0.28 16.32 -19.01
C GLU A 134 -0.20 15.55 -17.79
N LYS A 135 -1.36 15.93 -17.27
CA LYS A 135 -1.95 15.24 -16.11
C LYS A 135 -2.28 13.79 -16.47
N PRO A 136 -1.99 12.81 -15.59
CA PRO A 136 -2.43 11.43 -15.80
C PRO A 136 -3.96 11.35 -15.94
N GLU A 137 -4.44 10.61 -16.93
CA GLU A 137 -5.88 10.40 -17.16
C GLU A 137 -6.45 9.34 -16.21
N THR A 138 -5.71 8.25 -16.01
CA THR A 138 -6.12 7.09 -15.19
C THR A 138 -5.04 6.68 -14.18
N PRO A 139 -4.61 7.58 -13.26
CA PRO A 139 -3.69 7.20 -12.19
C PRO A 139 -4.39 6.27 -11.19
N GLU A 140 -3.66 5.34 -10.59
CA GLU A 140 -4.20 4.49 -9.52
C GLU A 140 -4.55 5.27 -8.26
N LEU A 141 -3.87 6.40 -8.02
CA LEU A 141 -4.16 7.29 -6.89
C LEU A 141 -3.83 8.74 -7.22
N VAL A 142 -4.64 9.68 -6.71
CA VAL A 142 -4.38 11.11 -6.80
C VAL A 142 -4.23 11.70 -5.40
N LEU A 143 -3.06 12.25 -5.10
CA LEU A 143 -2.77 12.88 -3.82
C LEU A 143 -2.89 14.40 -3.91
N LYS A 144 -3.89 14.97 -3.22
CA LYS A 144 -4.13 16.43 -3.18
C LYS A 144 -3.31 17.09 -2.08
N THR A 145 -2.02 17.33 -2.30
CA THR A 145 -1.08 17.78 -1.25
C THR A 145 -1.25 19.24 -0.81
N ASN A 146 -2.20 19.96 -1.39
CA ASN A 146 -2.65 21.27 -0.89
C ASN A 146 -3.82 21.18 0.09
N LEU A 147 -4.47 20.02 0.20
CA LEU A 147 -5.64 19.77 1.05
C LEU A 147 -5.36 18.71 2.13
N SER A 148 -4.41 17.82 1.88
CA SER A 148 -4.07 16.70 2.77
C SER A 148 -2.71 16.89 3.42
N SER A 149 -2.55 16.36 4.64
CA SER A 149 -1.25 16.31 5.31
C SER A 149 -0.36 15.22 4.68
N VAL A 150 0.93 15.23 5.03
CA VAL A 150 1.87 14.16 4.61
C VAL A 150 1.39 12.79 5.11
N SER A 151 0.94 12.71 6.36
CA SER A 151 0.44 11.46 6.96
C SER A 151 -0.77 10.92 6.19
N ASP A 152 -1.73 11.78 5.84
CA ASP A 152 -2.93 11.37 5.09
C ASP A 152 -2.56 10.87 3.70
N CYS A 153 -1.56 11.49 3.07
CA CYS A 153 -1.09 11.07 1.75
C CYS A 153 -0.40 9.71 1.81
N VAL A 154 0.45 9.46 2.82
CA VAL A 154 1.11 8.17 3.02
C VAL A 154 0.06 7.09 3.29
N GLN A 155 -0.92 7.37 4.14
CA GLN A 155 -1.99 6.43 4.48
C GLN A 155 -2.78 6.00 3.24
N GLN A 156 -3.16 6.93 2.36
CA GLN A 156 -3.84 6.59 1.10
C GLN A 156 -3.00 5.68 0.19
N VAL A 157 -1.68 5.89 0.12
CA VAL A 157 -0.79 5.01 -0.66
C VAL A 157 -0.71 3.63 -0.01
N VAL A 158 -0.61 3.56 1.31
CA VAL A 158 -0.57 2.29 2.05
C VAL A 158 -1.86 1.50 1.84
N GLU A 159 -3.02 2.17 1.89
CA GLU A 159 -4.33 1.56 1.62
C GLU A 159 -4.42 1.02 0.20
N LEU A 160 -3.95 1.77 -0.81
CA LEU A 160 -3.85 1.28 -2.18
C LEU A 160 -3.01 -0.01 -2.27
N LEU A 161 -1.84 -0.03 -1.62
CA LEU A 161 -0.95 -1.21 -1.61
C LEU A 161 -1.59 -2.41 -0.90
N GLN A 162 -2.48 -2.19 0.06
CA GLN A 162 -3.24 -3.22 0.77
C GLN A 162 -4.44 -3.73 -0.04
N GLU A 163 -5.18 -2.87 -0.73
CA GLU A 163 -6.34 -3.28 -1.54
C GLU A 163 -5.95 -4.17 -2.72
N GLN A 164 -4.84 -3.85 -3.37
CA GLN A 164 -4.30 -4.63 -4.49
C GLN A 164 -3.84 -6.03 -4.05
N PHE A 165 -3.57 -6.20 -2.77
CA PHE A 165 -3.30 -7.50 -2.14
C PHE A 165 -4.58 -8.32 -1.89
N LEU A 166 -5.69 -7.68 -1.48
CA LEU A 166 -6.99 -8.34 -1.28
C LEU A 166 -7.54 -8.97 -2.58
N PHE A 167 -7.39 -8.29 -3.72
CA PHE A 167 -7.84 -8.82 -5.02
C PHE A 167 -7.06 -10.10 -5.43
N GLN A 168 -5.79 -10.22 -5.05
CA GLN A 168 -4.96 -11.39 -5.36
C GLN A 168 -5.28 -12.61 -4.48
N ILE A 169 -5.60 -12.41 -3.18
CA ILE A 169 -6.03 -13.50 -2.29
C ILE A 169 -7.34 -14.15 -2.79
N VAL A 170 -8.29 -13.34 -3.27
CA VAL A 170 -9.58 -13.83 -3.76
C VAL A 170 -9.45 -14.58 -5.10
N THR A 171 -8.46 -14.23 -5.92
CA THR A 171 -8.29 -14.79 -7.29
C THR A 171 -7.36 -16.02 -7.36
N LYS A 172 -6.72 -16.45 -6.26
CA LYS A 172 -5.81 -17.63 -6.22
C LYS A 172 -4.71 -17.63 -7.29
N SER A 173 -4.17 -16.47 -7.65
CA SER A 173 -3.02 -16.40 -8.56
C SER A 173 -1.72 -16.42 -7.75
N ALA A 174 -0.93 -17.49 -7.88
CA ALA A 174 0.09 -17.90 -6.91
C ALA A 174 1.50 -17.30 -7.13
N SER A 175 1.63 -16.12 -7.77
CA SER A 175 2.93 -15.69 -8.30
C SER A 175 3.67 -14.59 -7.52
N PHE A 176 3.09 -13.95 -6.50
CA PHE A 176 3.73 -12.80 -5.85
C PHE A 176 3.75 -12.87 -4.33
N GLN A 177 4.92 -12.58 -3.75
CA GLN A 177 5.12 -12.44 -2.32
C GLN A 177 4.65 -11.06 -1.83
N ASN A 178 3.99 -11.09 -0.67
CA ASN A 178 3.35 -9.99 0.05
C ASN A 178 4.19 -8.69 0.05
N ILE A 179 3.69 -7.61 -0.57
CA ILE A 179 4.36 -6.30 -0.54
C ILE A 179 4.12 -5.57 0.78
N VAL A 180 2.89 -5.58 1.32
CA VAL A 180 2.58 -5.04 2.67
C VAL A 180 1.67 -6.04 3.41
N PRO A 181 2.09 -6.60 4.56
CA PRO A 181 1.27 -7.56 5.29
C PRO A 181 0.08 -6.85 5.97
N HIS A 182 -1.14 -7.36 5.76
CA HIS A 182 -2.35 -6.85 6.43
C HIS A 182 -2.30 -6.93 7.96
N THR A 183 -1.41 -7.74 8.54
CA THR A 183 -1.24 -7.87 9.99
C THR A 183 -0.70 -6.61 10.67
N ILE A 184 -0.37 -5.58 9.90
CA ILE A 184 0.14 -4.30 10.37
C ILE A 184 -0.97 -3.26 10.61
N ILE A 185 -2.20 -3.51 10.14
CA ILE A 185 -3.33 -2.61 10.43
C ILE A 185 -3.88 -2.93 11.82
N LYS A 186 -3.53 -2.07 12.77
CA LYS A 186 -4.26 -1.85 14.02
C LYS A 186 -5.71 -1.47 13.70
N GLY A 187 -6.61 -2.45 13.66
CA GLY A 187 -8.05 -2.22 13.60
C GLY A 187 -8.75 -3.37 14.31
N ILE A 188 -9.73 -3.05 15.16
CA ILE A 188 -10.60 -4.05 15.79
C ILE A 188 -11.32 -4.80 14.67
N HIS A 189 -11.09 -6.09 14.54
CA HIS A 189 -11.75 -6.95 13.56
C HIS A 189 -13.02 -7.54 14.19
N GLU A 190 -14.10 -6.78 14.12
CA GLU A 190 -15.42 -7.24 14.57
C GLU A 190 -15.94 -8.38 13.68
N LEU A 191 -16.63 -9.34 14.30
CA LEU A 191 -17.24 -10.49 13.61
C LEU A 191 -18.77 -10.39 13.56
N PHE A 192 -19.32 -9.19 13.79
CA PHE A 192 -20.75 -8.95 13.60
C PHE A 192 -21.12 -9.01 12.12
N VAL A 193 -22.32 -9.53 11.84
CA VAL A 193 -22.94 -9.42 10.53
C VAL A 193 -23.42 -7.98 10.36
N PRO A 194 -23.09 -7.28 9.25
CA PRO A 194 -23.61 -5.95 8.98
C PRO A 194 -25.13 -5.89 9.05
N GLU A 195 -25.70 -4.82 9.60
CA GLU A 195 -27.14 -4.71 9.88
C GLU A 195 -28.02 -4.98 8.65
N ASN A 196 -27.57 -4.51 7.47
CA ASN A 196 -28.26 -4.69 6.19
C ASN A 196 -28.31 -6.14 5.68
N LYS A 197 -27.61 -7.09 6.33
CA LYS A 197 -27.60 -8.51 5.98
C LYS A 197 -28.20 -9.41 7.07
N LEU A 198 -28.63 -8.85 8.21
CA LEU A 198 -29.07 -9.64 9.36
C LEU A 198 -30.25 -10.56 9.05
N ASP A 199 -31.28 -10.06 8.37
CA ASP A 199 -32.49 -10.85 8.08
C ASP A 199 -32.20 -12.01 7.13
N GLN A 200 -31.33 -11.78 6.13
CA GLN A 200 -30.88 -12.83 5.21
C GLN A 200 -30.09 -13.91 5.94
N VAL A 201 -29.11 -13.52 6.77
CA VAL A 201 -28.25 -14.47 7.49
C VAL A 201 -29.02 -15.21 8.58
N ARG A 202 -30.04 -14.59 9.19
CA ARG A 202 -30.96 -15.29 10.12
C ARG A 202 -31.75 -16.40 9.43
N ALA A 203 -32.32 -16.11 8.26
CA ALA A 203 -33.04 -17.10 7.47
C ALA A 203 -32.13 -18.27 7.04
N GLU A 204 -30.88 -17.98 6.65
CA GLU A 204 -29.88 -19.02 6.35
C GLU A 204 -29.52 -19.84 7.59
N ALA A 205 -29.32 -19.19 8.74
CA ALA A 205 -28.96 -19.86 9.99
C ALA A 205 -30.04 -20.83 10.49
N GLU A 206 -31.33 -20.55 10.26
CA GLU A 206 -32.43 -21.46 10.60
C GLU A 206 -32.40 -22.77 9.81
N ALA A 207 -31.81 -22.77 8.61
CA ALA A 207 -31.66 -23.96 7.79
C ALA A 207 -30.44 -24.82 8.17
N LEU A 208 -29.56 -24.32 9.04
CA LEU A 208 -28.33 -25.01 9.43
C LEU A 208 -28.51 -25.86 10.70
N PRO A 209 -27.73 -26.94 10.85
CA PRO A 209 -27.68 -27.70 12.10
C PRO A 209 -27.29 -26.80 13.28
N SER A 210 -28.06 -26.85 14.36
CA SER A 210 -27.81 -26.04 15.55
C SER A 210 -26.93 -26.77 16.56
N LEU A 211 -26.03 -26.04 17.23
CA LEU A 211 -25.29 -26.50 18.40
C LEU A 211 -25.70 -25.71 19.63
N SER A 212 -26.10 -26.39 20.70
CA SER A 212 -26.40 -25.73 21.97
C SER A 212 -25.12 -25.31 22.69
N ILE A 213 -25.02 -24.01 22.96
CA ILE A 213 -23.90 -23.37 23.65
C ILE A 213 -24.33 -22.97 25.07
N THR A 214 -23.38 -22.95 26.00
CA THR A 214 -23.61 -22.53 27.38
C THR A 214 -23.57 -21.00 27.50
N LYS A 215 -23.92 -20.47 28.68
CA LYS A 215 -23.79 -19.04 28.97
C LYS A 215 -22.34 -18.56 28.88
N LEU A 216 -21.38 -19.42 29.25
CA LEU A 216 -19.95 -19.10 29.14
C LEU A 216 -19.51 -19.06 27.68
N ASP A 217 -19.97 -20.00 26.86
CA ASP A 217 -19.69 -20.01 25.42
C ASP A 217 -20.26 -18.75 24.73
N LEU A 218 -21.45 -18.29 25.13
CA LEU A 218 -22.05 -17.06 24.62
C LEU A 218 -21.20 -15.81 24.96
N GLN A 219 -20.61 -15.76 26.15
CA GLN A 219 -19.66 -14.69 26.51
C GLN A 219 -18.44 -14.72 25.59
N TRP A 220 -17.93 -15.90 25.23
CA TRP A 220 -16.82 -16.01 24.26
C TRP A 220 -17.20 -15.62 22.85
N VAL A 221 -18.43 -15.94 22.42
CA VAL A 221 -18.97 -15.43 21.14
C VAL A 221 -18.95 -13.91 21.14
N GLN A 222 -19.40 -13.26 22.22
CA GLN A 222 -19.37 -11.80 22.33
C GLN A 222 -17.95 -11.22 22.25
N VAL A 223 -16.99 -11.79 22.99
CA VAL A 223 -15.58 -11.38 22.96
C VAL A 223 -15.01 -11.43 21.53
N LEU A 224 -15.33 -12.49 20.78
CA LEU A 224 -14.94 -12.64 19.39
C LEU A 224 -15.66 -11.64 18.48
N SER A 225 -16.97 -11.45 18.67
CA SER A 225 -17.80 -10.56 17.86
C SER A 225 -17.40 -9.09 17.97
N GLU A 226 -17.05 -8.62 19.17
CA GLU A 226 -16.58 -7.25 19.41
C GLU A 226 -15.10 -7.04 19.06
N GLY A 227 -14.41 -8.07 18.53
CA GLY A 227 -13.04 -7.96 18.05
C GLY A 227 -11.97 -7.84 19.14
N TRP A 228 -12.28 -8.11 20.41
CA TRP A 228 -11.29 -8.18 21.51
C TRP A 228 -10.18 -9.20 21.25
N ALA A 229 -10.48 -10.20 20.42
CA ALA A 229 -9.59 -11.29 20.05
C ALA A 229 -9.00 -11.14 18.64
N THR A 230 -8.96 -9.92 18.10
CA THR A 230 -8.32 -9.61 16.81
C THR A 230 -6.87 -10.14 16.78
N PRO A 231 -6.43 -10.82 15.70
CA PRO A 231 -7.05 -10.94 14.38
C PRO A 231 -7.85 -12.24 14.15
N LEU A 232 -8.32 -12.92 15.20
CA LEU A 232 -9.08 -14.15 15.02
C LEU A 232 -10.34 -13.92 14.18
N LYS A 233 -10.57 -14.81 13.21
CA LYS A 233 -11.76 -14.80 12.34
C LYS A 233 -12.92 -15.65 12.88
N GLY A 234 -12.80 -16.11 14.13
CA GLY A 234 -13.72 -17.03 14.80
C GLY A 234 -13.00 -17.80 15.91
N PHE A 235 -13.61 -18.89 16.40
CA PHE A 235 -12.94 -19.78 17.36
C PHE A 235 -11.66 -20.39 16.75
N MET A 236 -10.62 -20.52 17.58
CA MET A 236 -9.32 -21.04 17.14
C MET A 236 -9.44 -22.43 16.49
N ARG A 237 -8.81 -22.57 15.33
CA ARG A 237 -8.54 -23.84 14.66
C ARG A 237 -7.35 -24.52 15.30
N GLU A 238 -7.11 -25.78 14.94
CA GLU A 238 -6.05 -26.60 15.51
C GLU A 238 -4.65 -25.96 15.43
N LYS A 239 -4.31 -25.34 14.29
CA LYS A 239 -3.03 -24.63 14.12
C LYS A 239 -2.90 -23.47 15.11
N GLU A 240 -3.91 -22.62 15.19
CA GLU A 240 -3.94 -21.43 16.06
C GLU A 240 -3.90 -21.84 17.53
N TYR A 241 -4.68 -22.86 17.90
CA TYR A 241 -4.69 -23.43 19.25
C TYR A 241 -3.31 -23.97 19.65
N LEU A 242 -2.67 -24.78 18.80
CA LEU A 242 -1.34 -25.32 19.07
C LEU A 242 -0.30 -24.21 19.19
N GLN A 243 -0.38 -23.16 18.38
CA GLN A 243 0.53 -22.02 18.47
C GLN A 243 0.37 -21.29 19.81
N VAL A 244 -0.86 -20.99 20.24
CA VAL A 244 -1.10 -20.30 21.51
C VAL A 244 -0.69 -21.17 22.69
N VAL A 245 -0.97 -22.49 22.66
CA VAL A 245 -0.59 -23.41 23.74
C VAL A 245 0.93 -23.56 23.87
N HIS A 246 1.67 -23.61 22.75
CA HIS A 246 3.10 -23.85 22.77
C HIS A 246 3.96 -22.57 22.82
N PHE A 247 3.48 -21.49 22.23
CA PHE A 247 4.24 -20.25 22.07
C PHE A 247 3.61 -19.04 22.77
N GLY A 248 2.43 -19.20 23.40
CA GLY A 248 1.68 -18.11 24.04
C GLY A 248 1.14 -17.06 23.06
N THR A 249 1.26 -17.31 21.76
CA THR A 249 1.13 -16.29 20.71
C THR A 249 0.61 -16.92 19.42
N LEU A 250 -0.11 -16.16 18.59
CA LEU A 250 -0.40 -16.57 17.21
C LEU A 250 0.76 -16.21 16.30
N LEU A 251 1.15 -17.15 15.43
CA LEU A 251 2.24 -16.96 14.48
C LEU A 251 1.68 -17.00 13.06
N ASP A 252 1.48 -15.81 12.49
CA ASP A 252 1.05 -15.65 11.11
C ASP A 252 2.25 -15.29 10.24
N GLY A 253 2.92 -16.31 9.70
CA GLY A 253 3.85 -16.29 8.55
C GLY A 253 5.08 -15.37 8.57
N MET A 254 5.14 -14.37 9.45
CA MET A 254 6.00 -13.18 9.35
C MET A 254 6.51 -12.70 10.72
N GLY A 255 6.35 -13.49 11.79
CA GLY A 255 7.11 -13.30 13.04
C GLY A 255 6.63 -12.22 14.00
N PHE A 256 5.40 -11.69 13.88
CA PHE A 256 4.83 -10.79 14.88
C PHE A 256 3.75 -11.46 15.74
N SER A 257 3.83 -11.19 17.04
CA SER A 257 3.10 -11.85 18.12
C SER A 257 1.90 -11.01 18.56
N VAL A 258 0.72 -11.62 18.59
CA VAL A 258 -0.38 -11.17 19.45
C VAL A 258 -0.44 -12.16 20.62
N CYS A 259 -0.13 -11.68 21.82
CA CYS A 259 -0.28 -12.45 23.06
C CYS A 259 -1.78 -12.65 23.32
N PHE A 260 -2.26 -13.89 23.22
CA PHE A 260 -3.57 -14.25 23.73
C PHE A 260 -3.40 -14.80 25.14
N LEU A 261 -3.98 -14.14 26.15
CA LEU A 261 -4.22 -14.81 27.42
C LEU A 261 -5.20 -15.98 27.14
N PHE A 262 -4.76 -17.19 27.50
CA PHE A 262 -5.44 -18.49 27.35
C PHE A 262 -6.98 -18.47 27.21
N PHE A 263 -7.49 -18.99 26.09
CA PHE A 263 -8.89 -19.39 25.94
C PHE A 263 -9.01 -20.84 25.49
N ILE A 264 -9.34 -21.72 26.43
CA ILE A 264 -9.62 -23.13 26.18
C ILE A 264 -11.14 -23.31 26.22
N ILE A 265 -11.76 -23.58 25.07
CA ILE A 265 -13.04 -24.30 25.04
C ILE A 265 -12.69 -25.77 25.20
N LYS A 266 -12.73 -26.26 26.44
CA LYS A 266 -12.61 -27.67 26.73
C LYS A 266 -13.91 -28.34 26.31
N GLU A 267 -13.77 -29.28 25.38
CA GLU A 267 -14.72 -30.38 25.09
C GLU A 267 -16.10 -30.01 24.52
N LYS A 268 -16.22 -30.08 23.18
CA LYS A 268 -17.45 -30.56 22.50
C LYS A 268 -17.15 -31.03 21.06
N LYS A 269 -16.01 -31.72 20.87
CA LYS A 269 -15.57 -32.22 19.55
C LYS A 269 -16.17 -33.59 19.22
N ILE A 270 -17.49 -33.78 19.33
CA ILE A 270 -18.10 -35.11 19.05
C ILE A 270 -19.36 -35.08 18.13
N HIS A 271 -20.08 -33.98 17.87
CA HIS A 271 -21.41 -34.11 17.22
C HIS A 271 -21.66 -33.39 15.89
N LEU A 272 -20.68 -32.73 15.27
CA LEU A 272 -20.88 -32.00 14.00
C LEU A 272 -20.15 -32.61 12.78
N LYS A 273 -19.56 -33.81 12.93
CA LYS A 273 -19.10 -34.63 11.79
C LYS A 273 -20.12 -35.72 11.48
N LYS A 274 -21.28 -35.33 10.96
CA LYS A 274 -22.17 -36.18 10.16
C LYS A 274 -22.83 -35.32 9.10
#